data_AF-A0A962SCY8-F1
#
_entry.id   AF-A0A962SCY8-F1
#
_cell.length_a   1.000
_cell.length_b   1.000
_cell.length_c   1.000
_cell.angle_alpha   90.00
_cell.angle_beta   90.00
_cell.angle_gamma   90.00
#
_symmetry.space_group_name_H-M   'P 1'
#
loop_
_entity.id
_entity.type
_entity.pdbx_description
1 polymer ?
#
loop_
_entity_poly.entity_id
_entity_poly.type
_entity_poly.pdbx_seq_one_letter_code
_entity_poly.pdbx_strand_id
1 'polypeptide(L)'
;RLPDDGETELEGVITWVNDARSVFEISHLYTVEVNSATRFEDGSADNLAVGQWVEVSLNGERLLEVDFEIDSSAGVSIPVATGSRPFELEGAASYADGLLQINDFSFVVDSQTRLDDGLSLAELNGAQLDIEGLASGESYRIKEIERRDNDADMDIQGPVDNGTLWGYGNSDGSLDRFNGQWVELDCRFDGVNLAQCRLDD
;
A
#
# COMPACT_ATOMS: atom_id res chain seq x y z
N ARG A 1 29.18 24.55 19.52
CA ARG A 1 29.03 23.41 18.59
C ARG A 1 28.45 22.30 19.43
N LEU A 2 27.13 22.15 19.40
CA LEU A 2 26.45 21.00 20.00
C LEU A 2 26.89 19.75 19.22
N PRO A 3 26.97 18.57 19.86
CA PRO A 3 27.31 17.35 19.14
C PRO A 3 26.20 17.09 18.12
N ASP A 4 26.64 16.84 16.89
CA ASP A 4 25.85 16.19 15.84
C ASP A 4 25.45 14.82 16.44
N ASP A 5 24.19 14.66 16.84
CA ASP A 5 23.66 13.42 17.43
C ASP A 5 23.59 12.27 16.41
N GLY A 6 23.95 12.55 15.15
CA GLY A 6 23.95 11.59 14.06
C GLY A 6 22.56 11.33 13.50
N GLU A 7 21.58 12.16 13.90
CA GLU A 7 20.23 12.12 13.37
C GLU A 7 20.18 12.84 12.02
N THR A 8 19.31 12.36 11.15
CA THR A 8 19.04 12.95 9.84
C THR A 8 17.56 13.26 9.76
N GLU A 9 17.25 14.53 9.50
CA GLU A 9 15.89 15.00 9.25
C GLU A 9 15.57 14.85 7.75
N LEU A 10 14.37 14.38 7.45
CA LEU A 10 13.83 14.28 6.10
C LEU A 10 12.40 14.82 6.10
N GLU A 11 12.14 15.80 5.25
CA GLU A 11 10.80 16.35 5.06
C GLU A 11 10.21 15.96 3.70
N GLY A 12 8.89 15.81 3.64
CA GLY A 12 8.18 15.70 2.38
C GLY A 12 6.75 15.22 2.50
N VAL A 13 6.18 14.86 1.35
CA VAL A 13 4.79 14.40 1.26
C VAL A 13 4.75 12.88 1.27
N ILE A 14 3.86 12.29 2.07
CA ILE A 14 3.54 10.87 2.00
C ILE A 14 2.92 10.56 0.64
N THR A 15 3.54 9.63 -0.08
CA THR A 15 3.18 9.24 -1.45
C THR A 15 2.64 7.83 -1.55
N TRP A 16 2.84 7.02 -0.51
CA TRP A 16 2.23 5.72 -0.28
C TRP A 16 2.33 5.41 1.20
N VAL A 17 1.38 4.66 1.74
CA VAL A 17 1.36 4.09 3.09
C VAL A 17 0.70 2.73 2.97
N ASN A 18 1.22 1.73 3.66
CA ASN A 18 0.60 0.41 3.68
C ASN A 18 -0.64 0.39 4.58
N ASP A 19 -1.54 -0.57 4.39
CA ASP A 19 -2.79 -0.62 5.16
C ASP A 19 -2.53 -0.66 6.68
N ALA A 20 -1.56 -1.47 7.10
CA ALA A 20 -1.14 -1.59 8.50
C ALA A 20 -0.54 -0.29 9.10
N ARG A 21 -0.31 0.76 8.29
CA ARG A 21 0.36 2.02 8.66
C ARG A 21 1.71 1.80 9.34
N SER A 22 2.35 0.70 8.99
CA SER A 22 3.63 0.24 9.51
C SER A 22 4.79 0.63 8.58
N VAL A 23 4.48 0.96 7.33
CA VAL A 23 5.45 1.42 6.33
C VAL A 23 4.83 2.53 5.50
N PHE A 24 5.61 3.57 5.20
CA PHE A 24 5.18 4.61 4.28
C PHE A 24 6.33 5.13 3.43
N GLU A 25 6.00 5.80 2.32
CA GLU A 25 6.94 6.37 1.36
C GLU A 25 6.82 7.88 1.30
N ILE A 26 7.93 8.59 1.52
CA ILE A 26 8.03 10.04 1.37
C ILE A 26 8.55 10.39 -0.03
N SER A 27 7.83 11.27 -0.73
CA SER A 27 8.23 11.87 -2.01
C SER A 27 8.63 10.87 -3.11
N HIS A 28 8.02 9.68 -3.13
CA HIS A 28 8.35 8.56 -4.05
C HIS A 28 9.79 8.02 -3.97
N LEU A 29 10.51 8.32 -2.89
CA LEU A 29 11.94 8.10 -2.80
C LEU A 29 12.37 7.35 -1.55
N TYR A 30 11.76 7.67 -0.41
CA TYR A 30 12.23 7.18 0.88
C TYR A 30 11.15 6.36 1.56
N THR A 31 11.39 5.05 1.67
CA THR A 31 10.56 4.15 2.46
C THR A 31 11.00 4.22 3.93
N VAL A 32 10.02 4.32 4.82
CA VAL A 32 10.22 4.47 6.25
C VAL A 32 9.37 3.43 6.98
N GLU A 33 9.98 2.71 7.93
CA GLU A 33 9.30 1.71 8.76
C GLU A 33 8.94 2.30 10.14
N VAL A 34 7.67 2.20 10.49
CA VAL A 34 7.10 2.56 11.78
C VAL A 34 7.17 1.33 12.69
N ASN A 35 7.66 1.52 13.91
CA ASN A 35 7.66 0.48 14.92
C ASN A 35 7.19 1.03 16.27
N SER A 36 7.11 0.16 17.27
CA SER A 36 6.65 0.52 18.61
C SER A 36 7.50 1.58 19.33
N ALA A 37 8.69 1.89 18.83
CA ALA A 37 9.57 2.93 19.38
C ALA A 37 9.50 4.26 18.60
N THR A 38 8.78 4.31 17.48
CA THR A 38 8.53 5.54 16.73
C THR A 38 7.71 6.50 17.59
N ARG A 39 8.20 7.72 17.77
CA ARG A 39 7.46 8.82 18.38
C ARG A 39 6.64 9.55 17.31
N PHE A 40 5.45 9.98 17.66
CA PHE A 40 4.64 10.84 16.81
C PHE A 40 4.41 12.17 17.54
N GLU A 41 4.67 13.28 16.86
CA GLU A 41 4.33 14.63 17.31
C GLU A 41 3.12 15.12 16.50
N ASP A 42 2.19 15.78 17.20
CA ASP A 42 0.93 16.30 16.64
C ASP A 42 0.05 15.30 15.87
N GLY A 43 0.24 14.00 16.13
CA GLY A 43 -0.58 12.93 15.58
C GLY A 43 -0.20 11.55 16.10
N SER A 44 -0.48 10.56 15.27
CA SER A 44 -0.27 9.14 15.52
C SER A 44 -0.08 8.41 14.18
N ALA A 45 0.20 7.11 14.21
CA ALA A 45 0.27 6.30 12.99
C ALA A 45 -1.02 6.42 12.15
N ASP A 46 -2.20 6.56 12.77
CA ASP A 46 -3.49 6.73 12.10
C ASP A 46 -3.60 8.03 11.28
N ASN A 47 -2.67 8.97 11.46
CA ASN A 47 -2.60 10.20 10.68
C ASN A 47 -1.71 10.08 9.43
N LEU A 48 -1.02 8.95 9.24
CA LEU A 48 -0.28 8.66 8.02
C LEU A 48 -1.26 8.47 6.86
N ALA A 49 -1.27 9.42 5.94
CA ALA A 49 -2.14 9.40 4.77
C ALA A 49 -1.43 9.98 3.57
N VAL A 50 -1.71 9.44 2.38
CA VAL A 50 -1.19 9.99 1.12
C VAL A 50 -1.58 11.47 0.98
N GLY A 51 -0.59 12.31 0.68
CA GLY A 51 -0.75 13.77 0.59
C GLY A 51 -0.46 14.53 1.88
N GLN A 52 -0.31 13.83 2.99
CA GLN A 52 0.12 14.45 4.25
C GLN A 52 1.59 14.88 4.13
N TRP A 53 1.89 16.11 4.53
CA TRP A 53 3.27 16.56 4.73
C TRP A 53 3.75 16.08 6.10
N VAL A 54 4.97 15.58 6.16
CA VAL A 54 5.62 15.11 7.39
C VAL A 54 7.10 15.48 7.39
N GLU A 55 7.62 15.68 8.59
CA GLU A 55 9.05 15.64 8.88
C GLU A 55 9.34 14.33 9.63
N VAL A 56 10.44 13.65 9.28
CA VAL A 56 10.89 12.46 9.98
C VAL A 56 12.32 12.61 10.45
N SER A 57 12.56 12.18 11.69
CA SER A 57 13.92 12.08 12.26
C SER A 57 14.39 10.63 12.22
N LEU A 58 15.55 10.42 11.59
CA LEU A 58 16.15 9.10 11.38
C LEU A 58 17.50 9.00 12.09
N ASN A 59 17.82 7.83 12.64
CA ASN A 59 19.19 7.47 13.05
C ASN A 59 19.68 6.31 12.19
N GLY A 60 20.43 6.63 11.13
CA GLY A 60 20.65 5.71 10.02
C GLY A 60 19.34 5.44 9.28
N GLU A 61 18.95 4.17 9.17
CA GLU A 61 17.67 3.76 8.54
C GLU A 61 16.52 3.66 9.55
N ARG A 62 16.81 3.81 10.85
CA ARG A 62 15.81 3.66 11.90
C ARG A 62 15.04 4.96 12.08
N LEU A 63 13.71 4.87 11.90
CA LEU A 63 12.79 5.93 12.28
C LEU A 63 12.78 6.15 13.81
N LEU A 64 12.95 7.41 14.21
CA LEU A 64 12.84 7.85 15.61
C LEU A 64 11.53 8.60 15.85
N GLU A 65 11.20 9.52 14.95
CA GLU A 65 10.05 10.41 15.10
C GLU A 65 9.42 10.75 13.75
N VAL A 66 8.10 10.92 13.76
CA VAL A 66 7.31 11.56 12.72
C VAL A 66 6.64 12.79 13.33
N ASP A 67 6.90 13.96 12.77
CA ASP A 67 6.18 15.18 13.09
C ASP A 67 5.20 15.51 11.96
N PHE A 68 3.93 15.64 12.33
CA PHE A 68 2.90 16.12 11.43
C PHE A 68 2.89 17.65 11.48
N GLU A 69 3.65 18.27 10.59
CA GLU A 69 3.63 19.72 10.37
C GLU A 69 2.18 20.19 10.07
N ILE A 70 1.47 20.66 11.10
CA ILE A 70 0.22 21.41 10.96
C ILE A 70 0.60 22.88 10.76
N ASP A 71 1.27 23.21 9.66
CA ASP A 71 1.48 24.61 9.34
C ASP A 71 0.12 25.22 8.93
N SER A 72 -0.56 25.78 9.92
CA SER A 72 -1.77 26.59 9.77
C SER A 72 -1.58 27.83 8.89
N SER A 73 -0.36 28.09 8.39
CA SER A 73 -0.06 29.10 7.36
C SER A 73 0.23 28.52 5.96
N ALA A 74 0.43 27.21 5.83
CA ALA A 74 0.52 26.52 4.55
C ALA A 74 -0.83 25.87 4.21
N GLY A 75 -1.78 26.69 3.77
CA GLY A 75 -2.96 26.23 3.01
C GLY A 75 -2.60 25.62 1.65
N VAL A 76 -1.48 24.90 1.57
CA VAL A 76 -0.94 24.25 0.39
C VAL A 76 -1.14 22.76 0.61
N SER A 77 -2.31 22.28 0.19
CA SER A 77 -2.41 20.91 -0.29
C SER A 77 -1.40 20.80 -1.42
N ILE A 78 -0.23 20.21 -1.16
CA ILE A 78 0.67 19.82 -2.25
C ILE A 78 -0.11 18.76 -3.01
N PRO A 79 -0.52 19.00 -4.28
CA PRO A 79 -1.16 17.96 -5.04
C PRO A 79 -0.14 16.83 -5.19
N VAL A 80 -0.36 15.73 -4.48
CA VAL A 80 0.27 14.44 -4.79
C VAL A 80 0.13 14.26 -6.29
N ALA A 81 1.24 13.97 -6.97
CA ALA A 81 1.29 13.84 -8.41
C ALA A 81 0.07 13.04 -8.88
N THR A 82 -0.85 13.75 -9.53
CA THR A 82 -2.19 13.29 -9.86
C THR A 82 -2.10 12.22 -10.95
N GLY A 83 -2.00 10.96 -10.54
CA GLY A 83 -1.90 9.85 -11.50
C GLY A 83 -1.62 8.49 -10.90
N SER A 84 -1.13 8.41 -9.66
CA SER A 84 -0.94 7.14 -8.95
C SER A 84 -2.08 6.91 -7.96
N ARG A 85 -2.63 5.69 -7.94
CA ARG A 85 -3.65 5.25 -6.97
C ARG A 85 -3.11 4.05 -6.20
N PRO A 86 -3.30 3.97 -4.87
CA PRO A 86 -2.96 2.76 -4.14
C PRO A 86 -3.81 1.59 -4.64
N PHE A 87 -3.24 0.40 -4.54
CA PHE A 87 -3.95 -0.86 -4.73
C PHE A 87 -3.54 -1.85 -3.66
N GLU A 88 -4.44 -2.79 -3.43
CA GLU A 88 -4.28 -3.96 -2.59
C GLU A 88 -4.96 -5.13 -3.30
N LEU A 89 -4.30 -6.28 -3.31
CA LEU A 89 -4.78 -7.46 -4.01
C LEU A 89 -4.25 -8.73 -3.38
N GLU A 90 -5.17 -9.49 -2.82
CA GLU A 90 -4.89 -10.87 -2.42
C GLU A 90 -5.07 -11.85 -3.60
N GLY A 91 -4.21 -12.87 -3.69
CA GLY A 91 -4.42 -13.94 -4.65
C GLY A 91 -3.30 -14.95 -4.87
N ALA A 92 -3.60 -15.93 -5.72
CA ALA A 92 -2.63 -16.91 -6.19
C ALA A 92 -1.68 -16.26 -7.20
N ALA A 93 -0.39 -16.22 -6.87
CA ALA A 93 0.61 -15.58 -7.71
C ALA A 93 1.40 -16.58 -8.55
N SER A 94 1.81 -16.16 -9.74
CA SER A 94 2.96 -16.70 -10.45
C SER A 94 4.04 -15.63 -10.57
N TYR A 95 5.31 -16.02 -10.57
CA TYR A 95 6.42 -15.06 -10.59
C TYR A 95 7.53 -15.53 -11.52
N ALA A 96 7.88 -14.67 -12.48
CA ALA A 96 8.97 -14.90 -13.41
C ALA A 96 9.54 -13.56 -13.90
N ASP A 97 10.86 -13.49 -14.06
CA ASP A 97 11.55 -12.36 -14.70
C ASP A 97 11.21 -10.97 -14.13
N GLY A 98 11.01 -10.86 -12.81
CA GLY A 98 10.67 -9.60 -12.14
C GLY A 98 9.19 -9.20 -12.25
N LEU A 99 8.36 -10.05 -12.84
CA LEU A 99 6.92 -9.83 -12.96
C LEU A 99 6.17 -10.86 -12.11
N LEU A 100 5.33 -10.34 -11.23
CA LEU A 100 4.34 -11.10 -10.48
C LEU A 100 3.01 -11.03 -11.24
N GLN A 101 2.31 -12.15 -11.34
CA GLN A 101 0.99 -12.20 -11.96
C GLN A 101 -0.03 -12.78 -11.01
N ILE A 102 -1.15 -12.08 -10.86
CA ILE A 102 -2.37 -12.55 -10.19
C ILE A 102 -3.50 -12.36 -11.21
N ASN A 103 -4.24 -13.43 -11.50
CA ASN A 103 -5.20 -13.47 -12.61
C ASN A 103 -4.54 -13.01 -13.93
N ASP A 104 -5.18 -12.11 -14.66
CA ASP A 104 -4.68 -11.56 -15.93
C ASP A 104 -3.82 -10.28 -15.76
N PHE A 105 -3.50 -9.90 -14.52
CA PHE A 105 -2.77 -8.68 -14.20
C PHE A 105 -1.29 -8.96 -13.94
N SER A 106 -0.42 -8.07 -14.43
CA SER A 106 1.04 -8.16 -14.25
C SER A 106 1.56 -6.98 -13.44
N PHE A 107 2.38 -7.29 -12.45
CA PHE A 107 2.87 -6.37 -11.45
C PHE A 107 4.39 -6.39 -11.41
N VAL A 108 5.00 -5.21 -11.34
CA VAL A 108 6.46 -5.06 -11.30
C VAL A 108 6.94 -5.24 -9.88
N VAL A 109 7.83 -6.23 -9.69
CA VAL A 109 8.63 -6.41 -8.47
C VAL A 109 10.02 -5.86 -8.76
N ASP A 110 10.43 -4.83 -8.03
CA ASP A 110 11.73 -4.19 -8.20
C ASP A 110 12.52 -4.13 -6.88
N SER A 111 13.67 -3.46 -6.88
CA SER A 111 14.51 -3.35 -5.68
C SER A 111 13.91 -2.49 -4.57
N GLN A 112 12.74 -1.89 -4.77
CA GLN A 112 11.99 -1.13 -3.77
C GLN A 112 10.79 -1.92 -3.24
N THR A 113 10.52 -3.12 -3.77
CA THR A 113 9.49 -4.00 -3.24
C THR A 113 9.99 -4.65 -1.94
N ARG A 114 9.24 -4.43 -0.85
CA ARG A 114 9.44 -5.06 0.44
C ARG A 114 8.80 -6.45 0.43
N LEU A 115 9.52 -7.43 0.99
CA LEU A 115 9.05 -8.81 1.15
C LEU A 115 8.95 -9.11 2.65
N ASP A 116 7.76 -9.45 3.09
CA ASP A 116 7.41 -9.63 4.49
C ASP A 116 7.28 -11.10 4.88
N ASP A 117 7.11 -11.36 6.17
CA ASP A 117 7.02 -12.72 6.73
C ASP A 117 8.22 -13.64 6.41
N GLY A 118 9.38 -13.02 6.15
CA GLY A 118 10.58 -13.75 5.72
C GLY A 118 10.48 -14.34 4.31
N LEU A 119 9.56 -13.84 3.47
CA LEU A 119 9.45 -14.20 2.07
C LEU A 119 10.74 -13.88 1.30
N SER A 120 11.05 -14.75 0.35
CA SER A 120 12.04 -14.52 -0.69
C SER A 120 11.41 -14.61 -2.08
N LEU A 121 12.06 -14.02 -3.08
CA LEU A 121 11.60 -14.07 -4.48
C LEU A 121 11.38 -15.50 -4.99
N ALA A 122 12.12 -16.48 -4.47
CA ALA A 122 11.98 -17.88 -4.85
C ALA A 122 10.68 -18.52 -4.35
N GLU A 123 10.01 -17.91 -3.38
CA GLU A 123 8.78 -18.42 -2.76
C GLU A 123 7.51 -17.81 -3.36
N LEU A 124 7.63 -16.77 -4.18
CA LEU A 124 6.47 -16.06 -4.74
C LEU A 124 5.68 -16.92 -5.74
N ASN A 125 6.36 -17.76 -6.52
CA ASN A 125 5.71 -18.53 -7.56
C ASN A 125 4.85 -19.67 -6.98
N GLY A 126 3.53 -19.54 -7.14
CA GLY A 126 2.52 -20.46 -6.63
C GLY A 126 2.04 -20.15 -5.21
N ALA A 127 2.52 -19.07 -4.60
CA ALA A 127 2.06 -18.65 -3.27
C ALA A 127 0.69 -17.97 -3.34
N GLN A 128 -0.04 -18.02 -2.22
CA GLN A 128 -1.12 -17.08 -1.93
C GLN A 128 -0.48 -15.87 -1.28
N LEU A 129 -0.61 -14.71 -1.90
CA LEU A 129 0.06 -13.48 -1.49
C LEU A 129 -0.98 -12.40 -1.26
N ASP A 130 -0.65 -11.49 -0.35
CA ASP A 130 -1.21 -10.16 -0.32
C ASP A 130 -0.19 -9.19 -0.92
N ILE A 131 -0.63 -8.29 -1.79
CA ILE A 131 0.23 -7.32 -2.44
C ILE A 131 -0.36 -5.92 -2.36
N GLU A 132 0.47 -4.98 -1.92
CA GLU A 132 0.12 -3.56 -1.90
C GLU A 132 1.04 -2.75 -2.81
N GLY A 133 0.53 -1.68 -3.40
CA GLY A 133 1.38 -0.82 -4.21
C GLY A 133 0.71 0.39 -4.84
N LEU A 134 1.30 0.86 -5.94
CA LEU A 134 0.81 2.02 -6.69
C LEU A 134 0.53 1.67 -8.15
N ALA A 135 -0.68 2.03 -8.59
CA ALA A 135 -1.13 1.94 -9.97
C ALA A 135 -1.01 3.28 -10.67
N SER A 136 -0.30 3.35 -11.80
CA SER A 136 -0.22 4.51 -12.67
C SER A 136 -0.60 4.13 -14.10
N GLY A 137 -1.84 4.44 -14.50
CA GLY A 137 -2.42 3.90 -15.73
C GLY A 137 -2.53 2.37 -15.67
N GLU A 138 -1.92 1.69 -16.63
CA GLU A 138 -1.82 0.21 -16.70
C GLU A 138 -0.50 -0.34 -16.11
N SER A 139 0.29 0.51 -15.45
CA SER A 139 1.51 0.11 -14.77
C SER A 139 1.25 -0.07 -13.28
N TYR A 140 1.48 -1.27 -12.76
CA TYR A 140 1.33 -1.60 -11.34
C TYR A 140 2.69 -1.90 -10.73
N ARG A 141 3.15 -1.08 -9.79
CA ARG A 141 4.39 -1.30 -9.04
C ARG A 141 4.03 -1.77 -7.64
N ILE A 142 4.58 -2.91 -7.23
CA ILE A 142 4.38 -3.45 -5.88
C ILE A 142 5.35 -2.76 -4.92
N LYS A 143 4.81 -2.32 -3.78
CA LYS A 143 5.56 -1.76 -2.66
C LYS A 143 5.79 -2.81 -1.58
N GLU A 144 4.82 -3.68 -1.36
CA GLU A 144 4.88 -4.70 -0.31
C GLU A 144 4.25 -6.01 -0.80
N ILE A 145 4.85 -7.12 -0.39
CA ILE A 145 4.35 -8.48 -0.59
C ILE A 145 4.45 -9.22 0.72
N GLU A 146 3.33 -9.77 1.17
CA GLU A 146 3.27 -10.65 2.33
C GLU A 146 2.51 -11.94 2.01
N ARG A 147 2.50 -12.87 2.97
CA ARG A 147 1.73 -14.11 2.79
C ARG A 147 0.28 -13.81 3.09
N ARG A 148 -0.61 -14.16 2.16
CA ARG A 148 -2.04 -14.08 2.40
C ARG A 148 -2.42 -14.94 3.60
N ASP A 149 -3.24 -14.37 4.48
CA ASP A 149 -3.88 -15.12 5.54
C ASP A 149 -4.88 -16.16 5.01
N ASN A 150 -5.20 -17.14 5.84
CA ASN A 150 -6.15 -18.20 5.50
C ASN A 150 -7.60 -17.82 5.87
N ASP A 151 -7.98 -16.57 5.60
CA ASP A 151 -9.37 -16.10 5.71
C ASP A 151 -10.13 -16.29 4.39
N ALA A 152 -11.44 -16.50 4.50
CA ALA A 152 -12.37 -16.47 3.39
C ALA A 152 -12.79 -15.05 3.04
N ASP A 153 -12.55 -14.06 3.89
CA ASP A 153 -12.72 -12.66 3.54
C ASP A 153 -11.40 -12.16 2.88
N MET A 154 -11.53 -11.18 1.98
CA MET A 154 -10.44 -10.55 1.23
C MET A 154 -10.64 -9.04 1.25
N ASP A 155 -9.59 -8.32 1.58
CA ASP A 155 -9.53 -6.87 1.51
C ASP A 155 -8.85 -6.50 0.18
N ILE A 156 -9.59 -5.81 -0.68
CA ILE A 156 -9.15 -5.60 -2.07
C ILE A 156 -9.42 -4.16 -2.49
N GLN A 157 -8.36 -3.48 -2.90
CA GLN A 157 -8.42 -2.12 -3.42
C GLN A 157 -8.04 -2.06 -4.91
N GLY A 158 -8.96 -1.61 -5.75
CA GLY A 158 -8.70 -1.50 -7.18
C GLY A 158 -9.88 -1.13 -8.07
N PRO A 159 -9.72 -1.31 -9.40
CA PRO A 159 -10.75 -0.98 -10.36
C PRO A 159 -11.83 -2.06 -10.40
N VAL A 160 -13.09 -1.64 -10.33
CA VAL A 160 -14.23 -2.50 -10.66
C VAL A 160 -14.67 -2.21 -12.09
N ASP A 161 -14.60 -3.22 -12.94
CA ASP A 161 -15.08 -3.14 -14.33
C ASP A 161 -15.87 -4.39 -14.71
N ASN A 162 -17.01 -4.17 -15.37
CA ASN A 162 -17.92 -5.21 -15.86
C ASN A 162 -18.22 -6.32 -14.81
N GLY A 163 -18.44 -5.93 -13.55
CA GLY A 163 -18.75 -6.82 -12.44
C GLY A 163 -17.56 -7.64 -11.93
N THR A 164 -16.34 -7.20 -12.24
CA THR A 164 -15.09 -7.84 -11.78
C THR A 164 -14.21 -6.85 -11.03
N LEU A 165 -13.44 -7.35 -10.06
CA LEU A 165 -12.39 -6.60 -9.35
C LEU A 165 -11.09 -7.39 -9.48
N TRP A 166 -10.07 -6.81 -10.12
CA TRP A 166 -8.80 -7.50 -10.45
C TRP A 166 -8.97 -8.86 -11.17
N GLY A 167 -10.02 -8.98 -11.99
CA GLY A 167 -10.35 -10.21 -12.72
C GLY A 167 -11.11 -11.25 -11.91
N TYR A 168 -11.31 -11.05 -10.61
CA TYR A 168 -12.23 -11.87 -9.84
C TYR A 168 -13.67 -11.57 -10.24
N GLY A 169 -14.42 -12.63 -10.54
CA GLY A 169 -15.85 -12.54 -10.84
C GLY A 169 -16.67 -12.26 -9.59
N ASN A 170 -17.94 -11.93 -9.80
CA ASN A 170 -18.90 -11.68 -8.74
C ASN A 170 -20.06 -12.67 -8.84
N SER A 171 -20.35 -13.35 -7.73
CA SER A 171 -21.38 -14.39 -7.68
C SER A 171 -22.77 -13.90 -7.25
N ASP A 172 -22.86 -12.73 -6.60
CA ASP A 172 -24.09 -12.24 -5.96
C ASP A 172 -24.53 -10.83 -6.39
N GLY A 173 -23.81 -10.19 -7.30
CA GLY A 173 -24.12 -8.85 -7.80
C GLY A 173 -23.64 -7.71 -6.89
N SER A 174 -22.92 -8.00 -5.80
CA SER A 174 -22.41 -6.99 -4.87
C SER A 174 -21.45 -5.95 -5.50
N LEU A 175 -20.65 -6.33 -6.51
CA LEU A 175 -19.78 -5.41 -7.25
C LEU A 175 -20.52 -4.48 -8.23
N ASP A 176 -21.76 -4.76 -8.62
CA ASP A 176 -22.42 -4.06 -9.74
C ASP A 176 -22.54 -2.54 -9.52
N ARG A 177 -22.74 -2.15 -8.26
CA ARG A 177 -22.86 -0.74 -7.83
C ARG A 177 -21.55 0.05 -7.90
N PHE A 178 -20.42 -0.64 -8.01
CA PHE A 178 -19.09 -0.04 -8.05
C PHE A 178 -18.48 -0.02 -9.47
N ASN A 179 -19.19 -0.54 -10.48
CA ASN A 179 -18.71 -0.55 -11.86
C ASN A 179 -18.22 0.82 -12.35
N GLY A 180 -17.01 0.86 -12.89
CA GLY A 180 -16.32 2.05 -13.36
C GLY A 180 -15.61 2.85 -12.26
N GLN A 181 -15.58 2.35 -11.03
CA GLN A 181 -14.96 3.02 -9.88
C GLN A 181 -13.66 2.33 -9.46
N TRP A 182 -12.80 3.09 -8.80
CA TRP A 182 -11.67 2.58 -8.02
C TRP A 182 -12.11 2.59 -6.57
N VAL A 183 -12.16 1.43 -5.92
CA VAL A 183 -12.75 1.25 -4.59
C VAL A 183 -11.91 0.28 -3.77
N GLU A 184 -12.06 0.39 -2.46
CA GLU A 184 -11.51 -0.48 -1.42
C GLU A 184 -12.69 -1.22 -0.80
N LEU A 185 -12.63 -2.55 -0.82
CA LEU A 185 -13.75 -3.40 -0.45
C LEU A 185 -13.31 -4.60 0.37
N ASP A 186 -13.98 -4.85 1.50
CA ASP A 186 -14.05 -6.20 2.07
C ASP A 186 -15.01 -7.04 1.24
N CYS A 187 -14.53 -8.18 0.77
CA CYS A 187 -15.31 -9.15 0.00
C CYS A 187 -15.16 -10.55 0.59
N ARG A 188 -16.23 -11.35 0.53
CA ARG A 188 -16.13 -12.79 0.79
C ARG A 188 -15.69 -13.53 -0.47
N PHE A 189 -14.68 -14.38 -0.35
CA PHE A 189 -14.12 -15.19 -1.41
C PHE A 189 -14.45 -16.67 -1.24
N ASP A 190 -14.96 -17.30 -2.31
CA ASP A 190 -15.30 -18.73 -2.31
C ASP A 190 -14.19 -19.62 -2.92
N GLY A 191 -13.03 -19.04 -3.23
CA GLY A 191 -11.94 -19.69 -3.96
C GLY A 191 -11.93 -19.41 -5.46
N VAL A 192 -12.99 -18.79 -5.99
CA VAL A 192 -13.12 -18.44 -7.42
C VAL A 192 -13.70 -17.04 -7.62
N ASN A 193 -14.77 -16.69 -6.90
CA ASN A 193 -15.51 -15.44 -7.05
C ASN A 193 -15.61 -14.70 -5.72
N LEU A 194 -15.79 -13.39 -5.85
CA LEU A 194 -16.17 -12.50 -4.77
C LEU A 194 -17.68 -12.50 -4.57
N ALA A 195 -18.09 -12.21 -3.35
CA ALA A 195 -19.47 -12.04 -2.90
C ALA A 195 -19.49 -11.08 -1.71
N GLN A 196 -20.68 -10.57 -1.38
CA GLN A 196 -20.90 -9.76 -0.18
C GLN A 196 -19.99 -8.52 -0.07
N CYS A 197 -19.50 -8.01 -1.19
CA CYS A 197 -18.57 -6.90 -1.22
C CYS A 197 -19.20 -5.60 -0.69
N ARG A 198 -18.50 -4.94 0.22
CA ARG A 198 -18.89 -3.67 0.86
C ARG A 198 -17.70 -2.72 0.88
N LEU A 199 -17.95 -1.42 1.00
CA LEU A 199 -16.85 -0.48 1.23
C LEU A 199 -16.21 -0.81 2.56
N ASP A 200 -14.88 -0.83 2.57
CA ASP A 200 -14.10 -0.78 3.81
C ASP A 200 -14.26 0.61 4.44
N ASP A 201 -14.41 0.69 5.77
CA ASP A 201 -14.83 1.88 6.53
C ASP A 201 -13.69 2.49 7.38
#